data_AF-A0A3P7JMY2-F1
#
_entry.id   AF-A0A3P7JMY2-F1
#
_cell.length_a   1.000
_cell.length_b   1.000
_cell.length_c   1.000
_cell.angle_alpha   90.00
_cell.angle_beta   90.00
_cell.angle_gamma   90.00
#
_symmetry.space_group_name_H-M   'P 1'
#
loop_
_entity.id
_entity.type
_entity.pdbx_description
1 polymer ?
#
loop_
_entity_poly.entity_id
_entity_poly.type
_entity_poly.pdbx_seq_one_letter_code
_entity_poly.pdbx_strand_id
1 'polypeptide(L)'
;MRFNAVIILLVLFSISLCDPVFKVVRVKAGDSAVLKVDLPKSGKVTTWKRIRQGKTVIEEHVKYCENSKERPLECDLFVGKDGKVVPPESIPVVFFPEDGELGIGPVKTSDFGVYWSPQLNPVSPAERGLNWDPNDIWLIVD
;
A
#
# COMPACT_ATOMS: atom_id res chain seq x y z
N MET A 1 -36.13 -9.55 56.10
CA MET A 1 -35.94 -9.64 54.65
C MET A 1 -34.67 -8.89 54.29
N ARG A 2 -33.64 -9.57 53.79
CA ARG A 2 -32.36 -8.94 53.38
C ARG A 2 -32.30 -8.98 51.86
N PHE A 3 -32.30 -7.82 51.22
CA PHE A 3 -32.07 -7.70 49.78
C PHE A 3 -30.57 -7.68 49.53
N ASN A 4 -30.04 -8.77 48.98
CA ASN A 4 -28.68 -8.82 48.46
C ASN A 4 -28.66 -8.07 47.13
N ALA A 5 -28.10 -6.86 47.12
CA ALA A 5 -27.85 -6.11 45.90
C ALA A 5 -26.63 -6.72 45.19
N VAL A 6 -26.86 -7.44 44.09
CA VAL A 6 -25.81 -7.90 43.19
C VAL A 6 -25.45 -6.73 42.27
N ILE A 7 -24.30 -6.11 42.50
CA ILE A 7 -23.74 -5.09 41.61
C ILE A 7 -23.06 -5.82 40.44
N ILE A 8 -23.72 -5.86 39.28
CA ILE A 8 -23.12 -6.37 38.05
C ILE A 8 -22.25 -5.24 37.47
N LEU A 9 -20.94 -5.36 37.66
CA LEU A 9 -19.95 -4.45 37.08
C LEU A 9 -19.77 -4.80 35.59
N LEU A 10 -20.53 -4.15 34.73
CA LEU A 10 -20.41 -4.25 33.28
C LEU A 10 -19.19 -3.43 32.82
N VAL A 11 -18.02 -4.09 32.76
CA VAL A 11 -16.81 -3.52 32.16
C VAL A 11 -17.02 -3.49 30.65
N LEU A 12 -17.42 -2.33 30.12
CA LEU A 12 -17.45 -2.07 28.69
C LEU A 12 -16.00 -2.07 28.19
N PHE A 13 -15.57 -3.19 27.60
CA PHE A 13 -14.33 -3.27 26.86
C PHE A 13 -14.52 -2.43 25.60
N SER A 14 -14.01 -1.19 25.62
CA SER A 14 -13.92 -0.34 24.43
C SER A 14 -12.99 -1.03 23.44
N ILE A 15 -13.56 -1.82 22.53
CA ILE A 15 -12.85 -2.29 21.34
C ILE A 15 -12.61 -1.05 20.50
N SER A 16 -11.44 -0.42 20.70
CA SER A 16 -10.93 0.60 19.81
C SER A 16 -10.72 -0.07 18.47
N LEU A 17 -11.73 0.02 17.60
CA LEU A 17 -11.58 -0.22 16.17
C LEU A 17 -10.59 0.84 15.69
N CYS A 18 -9.31 0.48 15.64
CA CYS A 18 -8.32 1.26 14.92
C CYS A 18 -8.69 1.10 13.45
N ASP A 19 -9.49 2.03 12.92
CA ASP A 19 -9.91 1.97 11.53
C ASP A 19 -8.65 1.99 10.66
N PRO A 20 -8.45 0.99 9.78
CA PRO A 20 -7.33 1.01 8.86
C PRO A 20 -7.42 2.27 8.00
N VAL A 21 -6.49 3.22 8.17
CA VAL A 21 -6.49 4.47 7.41
C VAL A 21 -5.99 4.17 5.99
N PHE A 22 -6.86 4.35 5.01
CA PHE A 22 -6.51 4.29 3.59
C PHE A 22 -6.86 5.62 2.91
N LYS A 23 -6.08 5.98 1.90
CA LYS A 23 -6.36 7.09 0.98
C LYS A 23 -6.69 6.49 -0.39
N VAL A 24 -7.83 6.90 -0.97
CA VAL A 24 -8.19 6.50 -2.34
C VAL A 24 -7.73 7.57 -3.31
N VAL A 25 -6.89 7.19 -4.27
CA VAL A 25 -6.40 8.05 -5.35
C VAL A 25 -7.10 7.65 -6.64
N ARG A 26 -8.09 8.45 -7.05
CA ARG A 26 -8.79 8.26 -8.31
C ARG A 26 -8.03 8.95 -9.44
N VAL A 27 -7.46 8.16 -10.34
CA VAL A 27 -6.69 8.63 -11.49
C VAL A 27 -7.20 7.95 -12.75
N LYS A 28 -7.33 8.71 -13.85
CA LYS A 28 -7.73 8.12 -15.13
C LYS A 28 -6.51 7.52 -15.82
N ALA A 29 -6.73 6.48 -16.62
CA ALA A 29 -5.67 5.98 -17.49
C ALA A 29 -5.15 7.10 -18.40
N GLY A 30 -3.83 7.25 -18.47
CA GLY A 30 -3.13 8.33 -19.17
C GLY A 30 -2.70 9.50 -18.29
N ASP A 31 -3.32 9.71 -17.12
CA ASP A 31 -2.90 10.74 -16.17
C ASP A 31 -1.73 10.27 -15.30
N SER A 32 -1.08 11.19 -14.57
CA SER A 32 -0.06 10.87 -13.57
C SER A 32 -0.63 10.96 -12.15
N ALA A 33 -0.14 10.11 -11.25
CA ALA A 33 -0.44 10.09 -9.82
C ALA A 33 0.85 10.17 -9.01
N VAL A 34 0.75 10.76 -7.81
CA VAL A 34 1.79 10.70 -6.78
C VAL A 34 1.17 10.07 -5.55
N LEU A 35 1.74 8.95 -5.11
CA LEU A 35 1.37 8.32 -3.85
C LEU A 35 2.27 8.89 -2.76
N LYS A 36 1.68 9.29 -1.63
CA LYS A 36 2.40 9.91 -0.52
C LYS A 36 1.98 9.31 0.82
N VAL A 37 2.96 8.84 1.57
CA VAL A 37 2.81 8.41 2.97
C VAL A 37 3.52 9.40 3.89
N ASP A 38 2.95 9.62 5.07
CA ASP A 38 3.57 10.50 6.05
C ASP A 38 4.73 9.76 6.73
N LEU A 39 5.90 10.40 6.76
CA LEU A 39 7.10 9.79 7.33
C LEU A 39 7.31 10.25 8.78
N PRO A 40 7.88 9.38 9.64
CA PRO A 40 8.49 9.85 10.88
C PRO A 40 9.66 10.80 10.55
N LYS A 41 10.04 11.69 11.47
CA LYS A 41 10.97 12.83 11.26
C LYS A 41 12.30 12.55 10.54
N SER A 42 12.73 11.29 10.44
CA SER A 42 13.94 10.87 9.72
C SER A 42 13.73 9.57 8.93
N GLY A 43 12.49 9.28 8.52
CA GLY A 43 12.13 8.11 7.74
C GLY A 43 12.51 8.25 6.28
N LYS A 44 12.62 7.12 5.59
CA LYS A 44 12.63 7.06 4.12
C LYS A 44 11.84 5.87 3.65
N VAL A 45 11.19 5.98 2.50
CA VAL A 45 10.53 4.86 1.83
C VAL A 45 11.31 4.48 0.58
N THR A 46 11.98 3.34 0.66
CA THR A 46 12.79 2.76 -0.41
C THR A 46 12.14 1.51 -0.99
N THR A 47 10.95 1.12 -0.54
CA THR A 47 10.24 -0.03 -1.08
C THR A 47 8.76 0.24 -1.08
N TRP A 48 8.15 0.00 -2.24
CA TRP A 48 6.72 0.01 -2.40
C TRP A 48 6.28 -1.38 -2.84
N LYS A 49 5.18 -1.82 -2.28
CA LYS A 49 4.48 -3.02 -2.71
C LYS A 49 3.12 -2.63 -3.26
N ARG A 50 2.62 -3.47 -4.16
CA ARG A 50 1.24 -3.40 -4.57
C ARG A 50 0.64 -4.79 -4.76
N ILE A 51 -0.69 -4.84 -4.67
CA ILE A 51 -1.47 -5.95 -5.18
C ILE A 51 -2.39 -5.46 -6.28
N ARG A 52 -2.47 -6.23 -7.36
CA ARG A 52 -3.42 -5.99 -8.44
C ARG A 52 -4.52 -7.03 -8.42
N GLN A 53 -5.71 -6.59 -8.82
CA GLN A 53 -6.83 -7.51 -9.01
C GLN A 53 -6.71 -8.16 -10.40
N GLY A 54 -6.66 -9.49 -10.43
CA GLY A 54 -6.64 -10.31 -11.63
C GLY A 54 -7.40 -11.60 -11.41
N LYS A 55 -7.16 -12.62 -12.26
CA LYS A 55 -7.70 -13.98 -12.02
C LYS A 55 -7.19 -14.57 -10.69
N THR A 56 -5.98 -14.18 -10.31
CA THR A 56 -5.36 -14.44 -9.01
C THR A 56 -4.84 -13.12 -8.46
N VAL A 57 -4.74 -13.01 -7.13
CA VAL A 57 -4.08 -11.86 -6.50
C VAL A 57 -2.59 -11.92 -6.85
N ILE A 58 -2.08 -10.85 -7.43
CA ILE A 58 -0.66 -10.73 -7.81
C ILE A 58 -0.04 -9.70 -6.88
N GLU A 59 0.93 -10.12 -6.07
CA GLU A 59 1.74 -9.25 -5.24
C GLU A 59 3.04 -8.91 -5.96
N GLU A 60 3.31 -7.62 -6.09
CA GLU A 60 4.49 -7.07 -6.75
C GLU A 60 5.19 -6.07 -5.84
N HIS A 61 6.44 -5.78 -6.17
CA HIS A 61 7.24 -4.81 -5.44
C HIS A 61 8.17 -4.03 -6.36
N VAL A 62 8.57 -2.86 -5.90
CA VAL A 62 9.58 -2.01 -6.51
C VAL A 62 10.42 -1.39 -5.40
N LYS A 63 11.72 -1.23 -5.62
CA LYS A 63 12.69 -0.74 -4.65
C LYS A 63 13.44 0.46 -5.19
N TYR A 64 13.78 1.38 -4.31
CA TYR A 64 14.71 2.44 -4.63
C TYR A 64 16.13 1.87 -4.72
N CYS A 65 16.82 2.20 -5.81
CA CYS A 65 18.21 1.82 -6.02
C CYS A 65 19.06 3.08 -6.19
N GLU A 66 20.02 3.26 -5.28
CA GLU A 66 20.96 4.36 -5.32
C GLU A 66 22.08 4.05 -6.31
N ASN A 67 22.21 4.87 -7.37
CA ASN A 67 23.33 4.91 -8.33
C ASN A 67 24.10 3.59 -8.54
N SER A 68 23.43 2.56 -9.06
CA SER A 68 24.11 1.31 -9.44
C SER A 68 24.54 1.33 -10.90
N LYS A 69 25.74 0.79 -11.18
CA LYS A 69 26.27 0.63 -12.55
C LYS A 69 25.44 -0.36 -13.38
N GLU A 70 24.85 -1.35 -12.72
CA GLU A 70 23.85 -2.27 -13.26
C GLU A 70 22.58 -2.12 -12.41
N ARG A 71 21.48 -1.64 -13.00
CA ARG A 71 20.20 -1.44 -12.30
C ARG A 71 19.33 -2.68 -12.48
N PRO A 72 19.02 -3.42 -11.40
CA PRO A 72 17.96 -4.43 -11.41
C PRO A 72 16.62 -3.88 -11.91
N LEU A 73 15.77 -4.73 -12.49
CA LEU A 73 14.43 -4.32 -12.96
C LEU A 73 13.56 -3.77 -11.82
N GLU A 74 13.69 -4.33 -10.61
CA GLU A 74 12.98 -3.86 -9.42
C GLU A 74 13.32 -2.43 -9.00
N CYS A 75 14.31 -1.79 -9.63
CA CYS A 75 14.65 -0.37 -9.40
C CYS A 75 13.74 0.60 -10.14
N ASP A 76 13.14 0.14 -11.25
CA ASP A 76 12.44 0.99 -12.20
C ASP A 76 11.01 0.49 -12.45
N LEU A 77 10.76 -0.82 -12.23
CA LEU A 77 9.50 -1.49 -12.52
C LEU A 77 9.01 -2.31 -11.34
N PHE A 78 7.68 -2.44 -11.23
CA PHE A 78 7.08 -3.46 -10.36
C PHE A 78 7.38 -4.86 -10.89
N VAL A 79 7.95 -5.69 -10.02
CA VAL A 79 8.26 -7.09 -10.29
C VAL A 79 7.56 -8.00 -9.30
N GLY A 80 7.27 -9.23 -9.73
CA GLY A 80 6.76 -10.28 -8.88
C GLY A 80 7.79 -10.78 -7.86
N LYS A 81 7.39 -11.78 -7.05
CA LYS A 81 8.25 -12.40 -6.04
C LYS A 81 9.50 -13.07 -6.62
N ASP A 82 9.45 -13.47 -7.89
CA ASP A 82 10.56 -14.07 -8.63
C ASP A 82 11.49 -13.05 -9.30
N GLY A 83 11.28 -11.75 -9.05
CA GLY A 83 12.07 -10.66 -9.64
C GLY A 83 11.75 -10.38 -11.11
N LYS A 84 10.71 -11.00 -11.68
CA LYS A 84 10.30 -10.79 -13.07
C LYS A 84 9.13 -9.84 -13.18
N VAL A 85 9.07 -9.12 -14.30
CA VAL A 85 7.91 -8.30 -14.66
C VAL A 85 6.70 -9.20 -14.86
N VAL A 86 5.56 -8.83 -14.26
CA VAL A 86 4.31 -9.59 -14.39
C VAL A 86 3.39 -8.94 -15.43
N PRO A 87 3.06 -9.62 -16.55
CA PRO A 87 2.15 -9.07 -17.54
C PRO A 87 0.71 -8.88 -17.02
N PRO A 88 -0.04 -7.85 -17.49
CA PRO A 88 0.46 -6.72 -18.28
C PRO A 88 1.41 -5.85 -17.47
N GLU A 89 2.48 -5.43 -18.11
CA GLU A 89 3.52 -4.60 -17.49
C GLU A 89 2.94 -3.28 -17.01
N SER A 90 3.44 -2.87 -15.85
CA SER A 90 3.23 -1.58 -15.21
C SER A 90 3.82 -0.45 -16.04
N ILE A 91 3.76 0.76 -15.51
CA ILE A 91 4.71 1.78 -15.92
C ILE A 91 5.98 1.79 -15.06
N PRO A 92 7.06 2.40 -15.57
CA PRO A 92 8.16 2.82 -14.73
C PRO A 92 7.72 3.80 -13.65
N VAL A 93 8.38 3.76 -12.50
CA VAL A 93 8.08 4.64 -11.36
C VAL A 93 9.24 5.57 -11.05
N VAL A 94 8.93 6.67 -10.35
CA VAL A 94 9.94 7.60 -9.83
C VAL A 94 9.84 7.63 -8.31
N PHE A 95 10.97 7.54 -7.62
CA PHE A 95 11.04 7.57 -6.16
C PHE A 95 11.48 8.93 -5.64
N PHE A 96 10.83 9.38 -4.58
CA PHE A 96 11.31 10.45 -3.71
C PHE A 96 11.38 9.89 -2.27
N PRO A 97 12.44 9.14 -1.93
CA PRO A 97 12.47 8.33 -0.71
C PRO A 97 12.34 9.16 0.56
N GLU A 98 12.93 10.35 0.58
CA GLU A 98 12.93 11.27 1.73
C GLU A 98 11.59 11.99 1.91
N ASP A 99 10.79 12.08 0.85
CA ASP A 99 9.45 12.68 0.88
C ASP A 99 8.35 11.63 1.12
N GLY A 100 8.70 10.35 1.06
CA GLY A 100 7.75 9.24 1.17
C GLY A 100 6.85 9.15 -0.05
N GLU A 101 7.36 9.53 -1.22
CA GLU A 101 6.56 9.61 -2.44
C GLU A 101 6.97 8.60 -3.51
N LEU A 102 5.95 8.13 -4.24
CA LEU A 102 6.09 7.32 -5.46
C LEU A 102 5.31 7.99 -6.59
N GLY A 103 6.04 8.46 -7.60
CA GLY A 103 5.47 8.95 -8.86
C GLY A 103 5.10 7.80 -9.79
N ILE A 104 3.87 7.84 -10.30
CA ILE A 104 3.30 6.87 -11.23
C ILE A 104 2.69 7.68 -12.39
N GLY A 105 3.31 7.72 -13.58
CA GLY A 105 2.62 8.20 -14.78
C GLY A 105 3.35 7.96 -16.10
N PRO A 106 2.63 7.87 -17.24
CA PRO A 106 1.17 7.92 -17.39
C PRO A 106 0.50 6.58 -17.02
N VAL A 107 -0.45 6.60 -16.10
CA VAL A 107 -1.07 5.43 -15.47
C VAL A 107 -1.74 4.52 -16.51
N LYS A 108 -1.49 3.20 -16.41
CA LYS A 108 -2.21 2.17 -17.16
C LYS A 108 -3.19 1.45 -16.23
N THR A 109 -4.13 0.70 -16.82
CA THR A 109 -5.02 -0.17 -16.05
C THR A 109 -4.26 -1.24 -15.26
N SER A 110 -3.06 -1.63 -15.74
CA SER A 110 -2.14 -2.51 -15.05
C SER A 110 -1.51 -1.90 -13.80
N ASP A 111 -1.74 -0.62 -13.51
CA ASP A 111 -1.27 0.08 -12.31
C ASP A 111 -2.37 0.27 -11.25
N PHE A 112 -3.60 -0.16 -11.51
CA PHE A 112 -4.65 -0.12 -10.50
C PHE A 112 -4.47 -1.24 -9.47
N GLY A 113 -4.79 -0.93 -8.21
CA GLY A 113 -4.55 -1.85 -7.11
C GLY A 113 -4.33 -1.15 -5.77
N VAL A 114 -3.96 -1.95 -4.77
CA VAL A 114 -3.66 -1.47 -3.42
C VAL A 114 -2.15 -1.39 -3.23
N TYR A 115 -1.68 -0.22 -2.83
CA TYR A 115 -0.28 0.13 -2.64
C TYR A 115 0.02 0.35 -1.15
N TRP A 116 1.22 -0.02 -0.74
CA TRP A 116 1.72 0.24 0.61
C TRP A 116 3.24 0.22 0.64
N SER A 117 3.82 0.79 1.69
CA SER A 117 5.24 0.61 2.02
C SER A 117 5.37 -0.41 3.15
N PRO A 118 6.04 -1.57 2.95
CA PRO A 118 6.25 -2.52 4.04
C PRO A 118 7.16 -1.97 5.16
N GLN A 119 7.91 -0.90 4.90
CA GLN A 119 8.83 -0.30 5.89
C GLN A 119 8.10 0.44 7.00
N LEU A 120 6.85 0.83 6.77
CA LEU A 120 6.00 1.49 7.77
C LEU A 120 5.25 0.47 8.63
N ASN A 121 5.45 -0.84 8.40
CA ASN A 121 4.71 -1.93 9.04
C ASN A 121 3.17 -1.78 9.01
N PRO A 122 2.56 -1.38 7.89
CA PRO A 122 1.12 -1.33 7.80
C PRO A 122 0.55 -2.76 7.81
N VAL A 123 -0.69 -2.91 8.26
CA VAL A 123 -1.42 -4.18 8.07
C VAL A 123 -1.56 -4.42 6.56
N SER A 124 -1.20 -5.61 6.08
CA SER A 124 -1.22 -5.85 4.63
C SER A 124 -2.65 -5.86 4.08
N PRO A 125 -2.86 -5.57 2.78
CA PRO A 125 -4.19 -5.65 2.18
C PRO A 125 -4.86 -7.03 2.35
N ALA A 126 -4.06 -8.10 2.33
CA ALA A 126 -4.53 -9.47 2.50
C ALA A 126 -5.07 -9.73 3.92
N GLU A 127 -4.39 -9.21 4.94
CA GLU A 127 -4.83 -9.30 6.35
C GLU A 127 -6.05 -8.42 6.63
N ARG A 128 -6.22 -7.31 5.91
CA ARG A 128 -7.37 -6.41 6.06
C ARG A 128 -8.67 -6.94 5.44
N GLY A 129 -8.60 -7.93 4.55
CA GLY A 129 -9.78 -8.40 3.81
C GLY A 129 -10.45 -7.29 2.98
N LEU A 130 -9.64 -6.36 2.44
CA LEU A 130 -10.16 -5.20 1.70
C LEU A 130 -10.97 -5.63 0.47
N ASN A 131 -12.09 -4.95 0.25
CA ASN A 131 -12.85 -4.99 -1.00
C ASN A 131 -12.68 -3.63 -1.68
N TRP A 132 -11.75 -3.51 -2.63
CA TRP A 132 -11.43 -2.26 -3.32
C TRP A 132 -11.94 -2.26 -4.76
N ASP A 133 -12.10 -1.08 -5.35
CA ASP A 133 -12.45 -0.93 -6.76
C ASP A 133 -11.23 -1.27 -7.64
N PRO A 134 -11.33 -2.23 -8.59
CA PRO A 134 -10.23 -2.58 -9.49
C PRO A 134 -9.79 -1.45 -10.42
N ASN A 135 -10.52 -0.33 -10.49
CA ASN A 135 -10.23 0.81 -11.36
C ASN A 135 -9.61 2.00 -10.62
N ASP A 136 -9.33 1.85 -9.32
CA ASP A 136 -8.75 2.90 -8.49
C ASP A 136 -7.35 2.49 -7.99
N ILE A 137 -6.55 3.48 -7.63
CA ILE A 137 -5.35 3.27 -6.81
C ILE A 137 -5.71 3.50 -5.36
N TRP A 138 -5.50 2.50 -4.53
CA TRP A 138 -5.73 2.57 -3.10
C TRP A 138 -4.39 2.59 -2.38
N LEU A 139 -4.19 3.54 -1.47
CA LEU A 139 -2.96 3.67 -0.69
C LEU A 139 -3.26 3.40 0.78
N ILE A 140 -2.55 2.45 1.38
CA ILE A 140 -2.53 2.24 2.83
C ILE A 140 -1.55 3.22 3.47
N VAL A 141 -1.99 3.95 4.51
CA VAL A 141 -1.23 5.07 5.11
C VAL A 141 -1.10 5.01 6.63
N ASP A 142 -1.45 3.88 7.25
CA ASP A 142 -1.35 3.71 8.70
C ASP A 142 0.04 3.29 9.20
#